data_AF-A0A7K2QCF7-F1
#
_entry.id   AF-A0A7K2QCF7-F1
#
_cell.length_a   1.000
_cell.length_b   1.000
_cell.length_c   1.000
_cell.angle_alpha   90.00
_cell.angle_beta   90.00
_cell.angle_gamma   90.00
#
_symmetry.space_group_name_H-M   'P 1'
#
loop_
_entity.id
_entity.type
_entity.pdbx_description
1 polymer ?
#
loop_
_entity_poly.entity_id
_entity_poly.type
_entity_poly.pdbx_seq_one_letter_code
_entity_poly.pdbx_strand_id
1 'polypeptide(L)'
;ALRDPAVFEAAARAFPPGAAWLELGAAPLSGVLAAGGLDNRWSALVDERGPVATGLVPVGDALTHTNPTLGQGISLALWAACRVARTAHQDPGSVRFAAAYHAWAVRTLKPWFDFQVVADAAIGERFATRAGRGDSARAVAALFECALEDPEVMRARARVRHLVEPPERAYADPRVRARVERWLAARPGYAPHAVGPDREEWERLVYDPDPATSPSTSARS
;
A
#
# COMPACT_ATOMS: atom_id res chain seq x y z
N ALA A 1 9.34 -8.62 -20.43
CA ALA A 1 8.67 -7.56 -21.20
C ALA A 1 8.52 -6.26 -20.42
N LEU A 2 7.79 -6.20 -19.29
CA LEU A 2 7.55 -4.95 -18.52
C LEU A 2 8.77 -4.18 -17.97
N ARG A 3 9.99 -4.67 -18.15
CA ARG A 3 11.23 -3.89 -17.87
C ARG A 3 11.62 -2.98 -19.05
N ASP A 4 11.04 -3.23 -20.22
CA ASP A 4 11.15 -2.37 -21.39
C ASP A 4 10.25 -1.12 -21.19
N PRO A 5 10.80 0.10 -21.31
CA PRO A 5 10.02 1.33 -21.14
C PRO A 5 8.83 1.45 -22.08
N ALA A 6 8.94 1.03 -23.35
CA ALA A 6 7.86 1.16 -24.32
C ALA A 6 6.69 0.23 -23.95
N VAL A 7 7.00 -1.01 -23.56
CA VAL A 7 6.00 -1.98 -23.09
C VAL A 7 5.36 -1.52 -21.78
N PHE A 8 6.16 -0.99 -20.85
CA PHE A 8 5.65 -0.47 -19.58
C PHE A 8 4.68 0.70 -19.80
N GLU A 9 5.04 1.67 -20.62
CA GLU A 9 4.15 2.80 -20.91
C GLU A 9 2.89 2.39 -21.66
N ALA A 10 2.98 1.47 -22.62
CA ALA A 10 1.81 0.93 -23.31
C ALA A 10 0.84 0.24 -22.32
N ALA A 11 1.37 -0.59 -21.42
CA ALA A 11 0.58 -1.22 -20.37
C ALA A 11 -0.01 -0.20 -19.37
N ALA A 12 0.74 0.83 -19.00
CA ALA A 12 0.28 1.88 -18.09
C ALA A 12 -0.85 2.72 -18.70
N ARG A 13 -0.78 3.04 -20.01
CA ARG A 13 -1.84 3.77 -20.73
C ARG A 13 -3.16 3.00 -20.81
N ALA A 14 -3.14 1.67 -20.72
CA ALA A 14 -4.35 0.86 -20.70
C ALA A 14 -5.20 1.05 -19.42
N PHE A 15 -4.65 1.69 -18.38
CA PHE A 15 -5.38 2.08 -17.18
C PHE A 15 -5.57 3.60 -17.13
N PRO A 16 -6.78 4.14 -16.90
CA PRO A 16 -7.00 5.59 -16.90
C PRO A 16 -6.13 6.38 -15.91
N PRO A 17 -5.88 5.91 -14.67
CA PRO A 17 -4.93 6.60 -13.78
C PRO A 17 -3.50 6.63 -14.33
N GLY A 18 -3.08 5.57 -15.03
CA GLY A 18 -1.76 5.49 -15.65
C GLY A 18 -1.64 6.38 -16.88
N ALA A 19 -2.68 6.41 -17.73
CA ALA A 19 -2.75 7.33 -18.86
C ALA A 19 -2.68 8.80 -18.41
N ALA A 20 -3.51 9.20 -17.44
CA ALA A 20 -3.53 10.56 -16.91
C ALA A 20 -2.18 10.95 -16.26
N TRP A 21 -1.49 10.00 -15.61
CA TRP A 21 -0.16 10.24 -15.05
C TRP A 21 0.89 10.48 -16.14
N LEU A 22 0.89 9.71 -17.22
CA LEU A 22 1.82 9.86 -18.34
C LEU A 22 1.58 11.16 -19.14
N GLU A 23 0.35 11.63 -19.22
CA GLU A 23 -0.01 12.91 -19.87
C GLU A 23 0.61 14.14 -19.19
N LEU A 24 1.08 14.02 -17.94
CA LEU A 24 1.83 15.09 -17.27
C LEU A 24 3.19 15.39 -17.94
N GLY A 25 3.66 14.55 -18.86
CA GLY A 25 4.84 14.82 -19.69
C GLY A 25 6.17 14.81 -18.92
N ALA A 26 6.24 14.11 -17.79
CA ALA A 26 7.46 13.99 -17.02
C ALA A 26 8.53 13.18 -17.78
N ALA A 27 9.78 13.68 -17.79
CA ALA A 27 10.91 12.94 -18.35
C ALA A 27 11.41 11.88 -17.33
N PRO A 28 11.58 10.61 -17.73
CA PRO A 28 12.09 9.57 -16.84
C PRO A 28 13.57 9.80 -16.49
N LEU A 29 13.92 9.57 -15.23
CA LEU A 29 15.31 9.69 -14.74
C LEU A 29 16.13 8.40 -14.95
N SER A 30 15.47 7.27 -15.17
CA SER A 30 16.07 5.96 -15.38
C SER A 30 15.18 5.09 -16.28
N GLY A 31 15.66 3.89 -16.64
CA GLY A 31 14.79 2.84 -17.16
C GLY A 31 13.80 2.32 -16.11
N VAL A 32 12.96 1.36 -16.48
CA VAL A 32 11.95 0.77 -15.58
C VAL A 32 12.62 -0.10 -14.52
N LEU A 33 12.43 0.27 -13.26
CA LEU A 33 12.92 -0.49 -12.11
C LEU A 33 11.79 -1.38 -11.58
N ALA A 34 12.01 -2.69 -11.61
CA ALA A 34 11.07 -3.64 -11.02
C ALA A 34 11.22 -3.66 -9.49
N ALA A 35 10.16 -3.28 -8.78
CA ALA A 35 10.06 -3.49 -7.35
C ALA A 35 9.61 -4.94 -7.06
N GLY A 36 10.35 -5.66 -6.22
CA GLY A 36 10.05 -7.03 -5.81
C GLY A 36 10.51 -7.28 -4.37
N GLY A 37 10.15 -8.43 -3.79
CA GLY A 37 10.46 -8.74 -2.39
C GLY A 37 9.72 -7.84 -1.40
N LEU A 38 8.48 -7.47 -1.74
CA LEU A 38 7.64 -6.56 -0.95
C LEU A 38 6.95 -7.30 0.20
N ASP A 39 7.70 -8.14 0.91
CA ASP A 39 7.15 -8.94 2.00
C ASP A 39 6.99 -8.10 3.25
N ASN A 40 5.85 -8.26 3.92
CA ASN A 40 5.64 -7.69 5.24
C ASN A 40 6.56 -8.39 6.25
N ARG A 41 7.47 -7.64 6.89
CA ARG A 41 8.39 -8.16 7.90
C ARG A 41 8.40 -7.32 9.17
N TRP A 42 8.32 -7.99 10.32
CA TRP A 42 8.54 -7.42 11.65
C TRP A 42 9.82 -8.00 12.25
N SER A 43 10.74 -7.14 12.66
CA SER A 43 12.05 -7.53 13.21
C SER A 43 12.29 -6.86 14.57
N ALA A 44 12.05 -7.61 15.64
CA ALA A 44 12.32 -7.15 17.00
C ALA A 44 13.71 -7.60 17.46
N LEU A 45 14.42 -6.74 18.20
CA LEU A 45 15.65 -7.10 18.93
C LEU A 45 15.32 -7.58 20.35
N VAL A 46 14.29 -8.42 20.48
CA VAL A 46 13.79 -8.99 21.74
C VAL A 46 13.41 -10.44 21.50
N ASP A 47 13.79 -11.32 22.42
CA ASP A 47 13.39 -12.73 22.47
C ASP A 47 12.61 -13.04 23.77
N GLU A 48 12.38 -14.32 24.06
CA GLU A 48 11.65 -14.79 25.26
C GLU A 48 12.31 -14.37 26.58
N ARG A 49 13.62 -14.07 26.57
CA ARG A 49 14.40 -13.67 27.75
C ARG A 49 14.54 -12.15 27.87
N GLY A 50 14.17 -11.39 26.84
CA GLY A 50 14.19 -9.94 26.81
C GLY A 50 15.02 -9.36 25.65
N PRO A 51 15.49 -8.11 25.76
CA PRO A 51 16.30 -7.50 24.70
C PRO A 51 17.59 -8.26 24.42
N VAL A 52 17.80 -8.66 23.15
CA VAL A 52 19.04 -9.31 22.70
C VAL A 52 20.15 -8.31 22.42
N ALA A 53 19.80 -7.03 22.27
CA ALA A 53 20.70 -5.90 22.18
C ALA A 53 20.12 -4.72 22.97
N THR A 54 20.97 -4.01 23.72
CA THR A 54 20.53 -2.92 24.60
C THR A 54 21.07 -1.55 24.17
N GLY A 55 22.23 -1.52 23.51
CA GLY A 55 22.83 -0.34 22.88
C GLY A 55 22.26 0.04 21.52
N LEU A 56 21.29 -0.73 21.02
CA LEU A 56 20.72 -0.58 19.68
C LEU A 56 19.21 -0.76 19.75
N VAL A 57 18.48 0.13 19.06
CA VAL A 57 17.05 -0.02 18.81
C VAL A 57 16.76 0.18 17.32
N PRO A 58 15.92 -0.68 16.69
CA PRO A 58 15.68 -0.61 15.26
C PRO A 58 14.69 0.51 14.90
N VAL A 59 14.92 1.21 13.80
CA VAL A 59 14.06 2.29 13.26
C VAL A 59 13.81 2.05 11.77
N GLY A 60 12.62 2.38 11.29
CA GLY A 60 12.22 2.16 9.89
C GLY A 60 12.23 0.69 9.51
N ASP A 61 12.76 0.35 8.33
CA ASP A 61 12.77 -1.00 7.79
C ASP A 61 13.56 -2.01 8.64
N ALA A 62 14.47 -1.54 9.50
CA ALA A 62 15.17 -2.39 10.46
C ALA A 62 14.21 -2.97 11.54
N LEU A 63 13.06 -2.31 11.77
CA LEU A 63 12.02 -2.77 12.70
C LEU A 63 10.82 -3.33 11.95
N THR A 64 10.32 -2.60 10.96
CA THR A 64 9.09 -2.94 10.24
C THR A 64 9.21 -2.57 8.78
N HIS A 65 9.04 -3.54 7.91
CA HIS A 65 8.88 -3.36 6.48
C HIS A 65 7.47 -3.79 6.12
N THR A 66 6.74 -2.95 5.42
CA THR A 66 5.41 -3.24 4.90
C THR A 66 5.39 -3.13 3.40
N ASN A 67 4.59 -3.95 2.72
CA ASN A 67 4.35 -3.73 1.30
C ASN A 67 3.79 -2.30 1.09
N PRO A 68 4.11 -1.62 -0.03
CA PRO A 68 3.88 -0.19 -0.15
C PRO A 68 2.42 0.18 -0.46
N THR A 69 1.49 -0.77 -0.54
CA THR A 69 0.12 -0.55 -1.04
C THR A 69 -0.66 0.50 -0.24
N LEU A 70 -0.40 0.64 1.06
CA LEU A 70 -1.03 1.66 1.91
C LEU A 70 -0.13 2.86 2.20
N GLY A 71 1.14 2.83 1.76
CA GLY A 71 2.07 3.94 1.93
C GLY A 71 2.40 4.29 3.40
N GLN A 72 2.32 3.33 4.32
CA GLN A 72 2.45 3.58 5.76
C GLN A 72 3.90 3.59 6.27
N GLY A 73 4.84 3.02 5.52
CA GLY A 73 6.22 2.78 5.97
C GLY A 73 6.93 4.05 6.48
N ILE A 74 6.83 5.16 5.73
CA ILE A 74 7.45 6.44 6.12
C ILE A 74 6.87 6.95 7.45
N SER A 75 5.55 6.89 7.62
CA SER A 75 4.91 7.35 8.86
C SER A 75 5.33 6.51 10.07
N LEU A 76 5.40 5.18 9.92
CA LEU A 76 5.87 4.28 10.98
C LEU A 76 7.35 4.52 11.31
N ALA A 77 8.19 4.72 10.30
CA ALA A 77 9.60 5.06 10.46
C ALA A 77 9.78 6.40 11.21
N LEU A 78 9.01 7.42 10.85
CA LEU A 78 9.04 8.73 11.51
C LEU A 78 8.57 8.66 12.96
N TRP A 79 7.56 7.86 13.30
CA TRP A 79 7.15 7.66 14.69
C TRP A 79 8.25 7.00 15.52
N ALA A 80 8.90 5.98 14.98
CA ALA A 80 10.06 5.33 15.62
C ALA A 80 11.23 6.29 15.80
N ALA A 81 11.61 7.03 14.75
CA ALA A 81 12.68 8.02 14.80
C ALA A 81 12.40 9.13 15.83
N CYS A 82 11.17 9.69 15.83
CA CYS A 82 10.74 10.69 16.81
C CYS A 82 10.82 10.17 18.24
N ARG A 83 10.42 8.91 18.47
CA ARG A 83 10.50 8.28 19.79
C ARG A 83 11.96 8.19 20.25
N VAL A 84 12.85 7.65 19.41
CA VAL A 84 14.28 7.54 19.73
C VAL A 84 14.89 8.91 20.02
N ALA A 85 14.67 9.90 19.15
CA ALA A 85 15.19 11.26 19.32
C ALA A 85 14.76 11.89 20.66
N ARG A 86 13.52 11.64 21.10
CA ARG A 86 12.99 12.21 22.35
C ARG A 86 13.46 11.49 23.60
N THR A 87 13.86 10.22 23.53
CA THR A 87 14.11 9.42 24.76
C THR A 87 15.45 8.72 24.86
N ALA A 88 16.26 8.65 23.80
CA ALA A 88 17.54 7.94 23.82
C ALA A 88 18.50 8.45 24.91
N HIS A 89 18.43 9.74 25.25
CA HIS A 89 19.28 10.36 26.27
C HIS A 89 18.90 9.99 27.72
N GLN A 90 17.71 9.44 27.96
CA GLN A 90 17.19 9.24 29.32
C GLN A 90 17.87 8.07 30.04
N ASP A 91 18.22 7.03 29.31
CA ASP A 91 18.80 5.79 29.85
C ASP A 91 19.55 5.01 28.74
N PRO A 92 20.57 5.62 28.11
CA PRO A 92 21.20 5.08 26.91
C PRO A 92 21.86 3.72 27.19
N GLY A 93 21.61 2.76 26.31
CA GLY A 93 22.26 1.44 26.36
C GLY A 93 21.70 0.46 27.38
N SER A 94 20.70 0.86 28.19
CA SER A 94 20.16 0.01 29.23
C SER A 94 19.16 -1.03 28.70
N VAL A 95 19.09 -2.18 29.38
CA VAL A 95 18.04 -3.20 29.14
C VAL A 95 16.65 -2.58 29.29
N ARG A 96 16.48 -1.70 30.29
CA ARG A 96 15.20 -1.04 30.58
C ARG A 96 14.75 -0.17 29.42
N PHE A 97 15.66 0.58 28.81
CA PHE A 97 15.37 1.40 27.64
C PHE A 97 14.95 0.55 26.44
N ALA A 98 15.73 -0.49 26.12
CA ALA A 98 15.43 -1.37 24.99
C ALA A 98 14.08 -2.10 25.17
N ALA A 99 13.79 -2.60 26.38
CA ALA A 99 12.51 -3.21 26.70
C ALA A 99 11.34 -2.22 26.59
N ALA A 100 11.50 -0.99 27.10
CA ALA A 100 10.48 0.05 27.01
C ALA A 100 10.23 0.49 25.55
N TYR A 101 11.27 0.58 24.74
CA TYR A 101 11.16 0.87 23.30
C TYR A 101 10.39 -0.23 22.58
N HIS A 102 10.75 -1.51 22.79
CA HIS A 102 10.05 -2.63 22.19
C HIS A 102 8.58 -2.67 22.59
N ALA A 103 8.28 -2.52 23.88
CA ALA A 103 6.90 -2.52 24.36
C ALA A 103 6.08 -1.36 23.76
N TRP A 104 6.70 -0.20 23.57
CA TRP A 104 6.08 0.91 22.83
C TRP A 104 5.83 0.55 21.36
N ALA A 105 6.84 0.01 20.66
CA ALA A 105 6.71 -0.37 19.25
C ALA A 105 5.60 -1.41 19.02
N VAL A 106 5.49 -2.41 19.90
CA VAL A 106 4.41 -3.40 19.88
C VAL A 106 3.04 -2.77 20.11
N ARG A 107 2.92 -1.80 21.02
CA ARG A 107 1.62 -1.16 21.25
C ARG A 107 1.22 -0.16 20.18
N THR A 108 2.19 0.52 19.55
CA THR A 108 1.92 1.68 18.69
C THR A 108 2.09 1.39 17.20
N LEU A 109 3.09 0.60 16.81
CA LEU A 109 3.41 0.35 15.39
C LEU A 109 2.85 -0.98 14.90
N LYS A 110 2.99 -2.03 15.72
CA LYS A 110 2.60 -3.40 15.36
C LYS A 110 1.13 -3.55 14.92
N PRO A 111 0.14 -2.83 15.47
CA PRO A 111 -1.24 -2.91 14.97
C PRO A 111 -1.37 -2.52 13.48
N TRP A 112 -0.59 -1.55 13.00
CA TRP A 112 -0.60 -1.14 11.60
C TRP A 112 0.10 -2.15 10.70
N PHE A 113 1.20 -2.73 11.18
CA PHE A 113 1.86 -3.85 10.50
C PHE A 113 0.92 -5.05 10.37
N ASP A 114 0.24 -5.44 11.45
CA ASP A 114 -0.68 -6.59 11.45
C ASP A 114 -1.86 -6.36 10.52
N PHE A 115 -2.39 -5.14 10.49
CA PHE A 115 -3.41 -4.76 9.52
C PHE A 115 -2.92 -4.95 8.09
N GLN A 116 -1.70 -4.49 7.77
CA GLN A 116 -1.13 -4.65 6.43
C GLN A 116 -0.94 -6.12 6.05
N VAL A 117 -0.48 -6.96 6.98
CA VAL A 117 -0.32 -8.41 6.76
C VAL A 117 -1.65 -9.06 6.39
N VAL A 118 -2.72 -8.76 7.13
CA VAL A 118 -4.06 -9.31 6.87
C VAL A 118 -4.60 -8.82 5.54
N ALA A 119 -4.46 -7.52 5.25
CA ALA A 119 -4.91 -6.93 3.99
C ALA A 119 -4.18 -7.55 2.77
N ASP A 120 -2.87 -7.75 2.89
CA ASP A 120 -2.03 -8.35 1.86
C ASP A 120 -2.38 -9.82 1.60
N ALA A 121 -2.55 -10.61 2.67
CA ALA A 121 -2.98 -12.01 2.57
C ALA A 121 -4.34 -12.14 1.87
N ALA A 122 -5.30 -11.27 2.21
CA ALA A 122 -6.61 -11.25 1.57
C ALA A 122 -6.52 -10.90 0.07
N ILE A 123 -5.60 -10.02 -0.33
CA ILE A 123 -5.35 -9.71 -1.75
C ILE A 123 -4.72 -10.92 -2.45
N GLY A 124 -3.72 -11.56 -1.84
CA GLY A 124 -3.09 -12.77 -2.36
C GLY A 124 -4.08 -13.92 -2.58
N GLU A 125 -4.97 -14.16 -1.61
CA GLU A 125 -6.02 -15.18 -1.71
C GLU A 125 -6.99 -14.90 -2.87
N ARG A 126 -7.37 -13.63 -3.08
CA ARG A 126 -8.21 -13.23 -4.22
C ARG A 126 -7.55 -13.54 -5.56
N PHE A 127 -6.26 -13.27 -5.68
CA PHE A 127 -5.50 -13.59 -6.90
C PHE A 127 -5.38 -15.11 -7.12
N ALA A 128 -5.16 -15.88 -6.06
CA ALA A 128 -5.01 -17.33 -6.16
C ALA A 128 -6.32 -18.04 -6.53
N THR A 129 -7.45 -17.62 -5.96
CA THR A 129 -8.72 -18.35 -6.05
C THR A 129 -9.66 -17.84 -7.15
N ARG A 130 -9.43 -16.63 -7.69
CA ARG A 130 -10.41 -15.85 -8.49
C ARG A 130 -11.79 -15.68 -7.79
N ALA A 131 -11.93 -16.09 -6.52
CA ALA A 131 -13.18 -16.14 -5.78
C ALA A 131 -13.56 -14.78 -5.13
N GLY A 132 -12.70 -13.77 -5.27
CA GLY A 132 -12.87 -12.43 -4.71
C GLY A 132 -13.98 -11.57 -5.32
N ARG A 133 -14.98 -12.16 -6.00
CA ARG A 133 -16.09 -11.44 -6.65
C ARG A 133 -17.40 -11.46 -5.84
N GLY A 134 -17.35 -11.86 -4.56
CA GLY A 134 -18.52 -11.85 -3.68
C GLY A 134 -18.91 -10.44 -3.18
N ASP A 135 -20.10 -10.32 -2.59
CA ASP A 135 -20.69 -9.05 -2.14
C ASP A 135 -19.81 -8.26 -1.16
N SER A 136 -19.03 -8.94 -0.31
CA SER A 136 -18.07 -8.30 0.59
C SER A 136 -16.96 -7.55 -0.18
N ALA A 137 -16.40 -8.17 -1.23
CA ALA A 137 -15.39 -7.53 -2.05
C ALA A 137 -15.97 -6.36 -2.86
N ARG A 138 -17.22 -6.49 -3.31
CA ARG A 138 -17.97 -5.40 -3.97
C ARG A 138 -18.18 -4.22 -3.03
N ALA A 139 -18.59 -4.47 -1.79
CA ALA A 139 -18.78 -3.42 -0.79
C ALA A 139 -17.48 -2.70 -0.41
N VAL A 140 -16.38 -3.46 -0.22
CA VAL A 140 -15.06 -2.88 0.03
C VAL A 140 -14.61 -2.01 -1.13
N ALA A 141 -14.70 -2.50 -2.37
CA ALA A 141 -14.34 -1.70 -3.54
C ALA A 141 -15.23 -0.44 -3.68
N ALA A 142 -16.53 -0.57 -3.44
CA ALA A 142 -17.46 0.55 -3.47
C ALA A 142 -17.13 1.63 -2.43
N LEU A 143 -16.57 1.27 -1.27
CA LEU A 143 -16.10 2.25 -0.29
C LEU A 143 -15.01 3.17 -0.88
N PHE A 144 -14.08 2.61 -1.66
CA PHE A 144 -13.01 3.39 -2.28
C PHE A 144 -13.53 4.33 -3.37
N GLU A 145 -14.44 3.86 -4.22
CA GLU A 145 -15.06 4.68 -5.28
C GLU A 145 -16.00 5.74 -4.69
N CYS A 146 -16.83 5.37 -3.70
CA CYS A 146 -17.70 6.28 -2.99
C CYS A 146 -16.91 7.39 -2.30
N ALA A 147 -15.72 7.09 -1.76
CA ALA A 147 -14.83 8.10 -1.18
C ALA A 147 -14.35 9.18 -2.17
N LEU A 148 -14.42 8.94 -3.48
CA LEU A 148 -14.08 9.97 -4.47
C LEU A 148 -15.19 11.02 -4.63
N GLU A 149 -16.42 10.70 -4.22
CA GLU A 149 -17.61 11.54 -4.40
C GLU A 149 -18.25 11.99 -3.07
N ASP A 150 -18.14 11.20 -1.99
CA ASP A 150 -18.74 11.49 -0.68
C ASP A 150 -17.66 11.93 0.33
N PRO A 151 -17.70 13.19 0.82
CA PRO A 151 -16.67 13.72 1.70
C PRO A 151 -16.63 13.07 3.09
N GLU A 152 -17.73 12.48 3.58
CA GLU A 152 -17.73 11.76 4.86
C GLU A 152 -17.02 10.40 4.71
N VAL A 153 -17.28 9.69 3.61
CA VAL A 153 -16.59 8.43 3.30
C VAL A 153 -15.11 8.70 3.02
N MET A 154 -14.79 9.79 2.30
CA MET A 154 -13.41 10.24 2.11
C MET A 154 -12.72 10.54 3.44
N ARG A 155 -13.40 11.20 4.39
CA ARG A 155 -12.82 11.49 5.71
C ARG A 155 -12.52 10.21 6.48
N ALA A 156 -13.41 9.22 6.45
CA ALA A 156 -13.15 7.91 7.06
C ALA A 156 -11.93 7.23 6.42
N ARG A 157 -11.85 7.21 5.08
CA ARG A 157 -10.71 6.69 4.34
C ARG A 157 -9.41 7.42 4.66
N ALA A 158 -9.45 8.75 4.77
CA ALA A 158 -8.30 9.57 5.12
C ALA A 158 -7.80 9.25 6.54
N ARG A 159 -8.70 9.04 7.52
CA ARG A 159 -8.32 8.66 8.89
C ARG A 159 -7.54 7.35 8.92
N VAL A 160 -7.95 6.36 8.11
CA VAL A 160 -7.21 5.10 7.99
C VAL A 160 -5.86 5.32 7.31
N ARG A 161 -5.83 6.02 6.16
CA ARG A 161 -4.60 6.28 5.39
C ARG A 161 -3.56 7.09 6.15
N HIS A 162 -4.01 7.96 7.06
CA HIS A 162 -3.14 8.79 7.89
C HIS A 162 -2.91 8.23 9.30
N LEU A 163 -3.19 6.94 9.52
CA LEU A 163 -2.92 6.23 10.77
C LEU A 163 -3.61 6.87 12.00
N VAL A 164 -4.75 7.52 11.80
CA VAL A 164 -5.52 8.18 12.86
C VAL A 164 -6.47 7.20 13.52
N GLU A 165 -7.05 6.29 12.75
CA GLU A 165 -8.03 5.32 13.23
C GLU A 165 -7.94 4.03 12.43
N PRO A 166 -7.98 2.85 13.07
CA PRO A 166 -7.94 1.58 12.36
C PRO A 166 -9.21 1.38 11.51
N PRO A 167 -9.12 0.66 10.40
CA PRO A 167 -10.21 0.50 9.44
C PRO A 167 -11.42 -0.22 10.01
N GLU A 168 -11.22 -1.17 10.93
CA GLU A 168 -12.31 -1.89 11.62
C GLU A 168 -13.19 -0.96 12.44
N ARG A 169 -12.67 0.23 12.79
CA ARG A 169 -13.42 1.27 13.50
C ARG A 169 -13.91 2.35 12.53
N ALA A 170 -13.03 2.89 11.68
CA ALA A 170 -13.38 3.97 10.76
C ALA A 170 -14.45 3.57 9.73
N TYR A 171 -14.37 2.34 9.20
CA TYR A 171 -15.31 1.85 8.18
C TYR A 171 -16.54 1.16 8.77
N ALA A 172 -16.49 0.77 10.05
CA ALA A 172 -17.64 0.22 10.75
C ALA A 172 -18.64 1.28 11.23
N ASP A 173 -18.29 2.58 11.15
CA ASP A 173 -19.21 3.67 11.48
C ASP A 173 -20.52 3.52 10.67
N PRO A 174 -21.69 3.40 11.35
CA PRO A 174 -22.98 3.25 10.68
C PRO A 174 -23.27 4.34 9.64
N ARG A 175 -22.77 5.56 9.85
CA ARG A 175 -22.95 6.68 8.90
C ARG A 175 -22.16 6.46 7.62
N VAL A 176 -20.94 5.92 7.73
CA VAL A 176 -20.09 5.58 6.58
C VAL A 176 -20.72 4.42 5.82
N ARG A 177 -21.12 3.35 6.52
CA ARG A 177 -21.79 2.19 5.91
C ARG A 177 -23.05 2.59 5.14
N ALA A 178 -23.94 3.37 5.76
CA ALA A 178 -25.18 3.82 5.13
C ALA A 178 -24.92 4.67 3.87
N ARG A 179 -23.82 5.43 3.80
CA ARG A 179 -23.43 6.19 2.61
C ARG A 179 -22.98 5.29 1.47
N VAL A 180 -22.12 4.32 1.76
CA VAL A 180 -21.66 3.32 0.78
C VAL A 180 -22.82 2.48 0.27
N GLU A 181 -23.73 2.06 1.16
CA GLU A 181 -24.95 1.33 0.80
C GLU A 181 -25.87 2.15 -0.13
N ARG A 182 -26.08 3.44 0.16
CA ARG A 182 -26.83 4.33 -0.74
C ARG A 182 -26.13 4.51 -2.09
N TRP A 183 -24.81 4.65 -2.09
CA TRP A 183 -24.03 4.80 -3.32
C TRP A 183 -24.17 3.55 -4.21
N LEU A 184 -24.13 2.35 -3.62
CA LEU A 184 -24.36 1.08 -4.29
C LEU A 184 -25.80 0.94 -4.80
N ALA A 185 -26.79 1.34 -4.00
CA ALA A 185 -28.20 1.27 -4.40
C ALA A 185 -28.49 2.17 -5.62
N ALA A 186 -27.83 3.33 -5.71
CA ALA A 186 -27.91 4.20 -6.88
C ALA A 186 -27.17 3.64 -8.12
N ARG A 187 -26.36 2.59 -7.96
CA ARG A 187 -25.51 1.99 -9.00
C ARG A 187 -25.63 0.47 -9.02
N PRO A 188 -26.82 -0.08 -9.36
CA PRO A 188 -27.06 -1.53 -9.31
C PRO A 188 -26.09 -2.32 -10.20
N GLY A 189 -25.66 -1.74 -11.33
CA GLY A 189 -24.68 -2.34 -12.25
C GLY A 189 -23.20 -2.15 -11.89
N TYR A 190 -22.87 -1.54 -10.74
CA TYR A 190 -21.48 -1.34 -10.35
C TYR A 190 -20.74 -2.67 -10.18
N ALA A 191 -19.67 -2.82 -10.96
CA ALA A 191 -18.72 -3.92 -10.91
C ALA A 191 -17.31 -3.38 -10.57
N PRO A 192 -16.66 -3.86 -9.50
CA PRO A 192 -15.29 -3.51 -9.18
C PRO A 192 -14.32 -3.88 -10.32
N HIS A 193 -13.27 -3.09 -10.50
CA HIS A 193 -12.17 -3.36 -11.44
C HIS A 193 -12.62 -3.53 -12.91
N ALA A 194 -13.75 -2.93 -13.30
CA ALA A 194 -14.20 -2.93 -14.70
C ALA A 194 -13.30 -2.10 -15.63
N VAL A 195 -12.35 -1.36 -15.07
CA VAL A 195 -11.50 -0.41 -15.78
C VAL A 195 -10.10 -1.01 -15.96
N GLY A 196 -9.70 -1.19 -17.22
CA GLY A 196 -8.41 -1.75 -17.62
C GLY A 196 -8.57 -2.76 -18.76
N PRO A 197 -7.44 -3.23 -19.34
CA PRO A 197 -7.48 -4.20 -20.42
C PRO A 197 -7.99 -5.55 -19.91
N ASP A 198 -8.69 -6.29 -20.77
CA ASP A 198 -8.97 -7.69 -20.49
C ASP A 198 -7.68 -8.54 -20.56
N ARG A 199 -7.80 -9.85 -20.29
CA ARG A 199 -6.64 -10.73 -20.27
C ARG A 199 -5.95 -10.81 -21.64
N GLU A 200 -6.73 -10.87 -22.71
CA GLU A 200 -6.22 -11.03 -24.06
C GLU A 200 -5.51 -9.75 -24.52
N GLU A 201 -6.14 -8.60 -24.25
CA GLU A 201 -5.55 -7.29 -24.48
C GLU A 201 -4.26 -7.09 -23.67
N TRP A 202 -4.26 -7.48 -22.40
CA TRP A 202 -3.06 -7.43 -21.57
C TRP A 202 -1.92 -8.29 -22.14
N GLU A 203 -2.22 -9.51 -22.59
CA GLU A 203 -1.21 -10.40 -23.17
C GLU A 203 -0.65 -9.83 -24.48
N ARG A 204 -1.49 -9.27 -25.35
CA ARG A 204 -1.04 -8.57 -26.56
C ARG A 204 -0.12 -7.39 -26.22
N LEU A 205 -0.54 -6.50 -25.31
CA LEU A 205 0.24 -5.34 -24.91
C LEU A 205 1.62 -5.70 -24.33
N VAL A 206 1.69 -6.79 -23.55
CA VAL A 206 2.90 -7.16 -22.81
C VAL A 206 3.81 -8.09 -23.60
N TYR A 207 3.28 -9.00 -24.42
CA TYR A 207 4.08 -10.05 -25.05
C TYR A 207 4.16 -9.96 -26.58
N ASP A 208 3.28 -9.19 -27.21
CA ASP A 208 3.27 -8.95 -28.67
C ASP A 208 3.14 -7.44 -28.98
N PRO A 209 4.08 -6.60 -28.51
CA PRO A 209 4.00 -5.16 -28.71
C PRO A 209 4.19 -4.83 -30.19
N ASP A 210 3.25 -4.08 -30.77
CA ASP A 210 3.33 -3.62 -32.16
C ASP A 210 4.64 -2.80 -32.38
N PRO A 211 5.51 -3.22 -33.31
CA PRO A 211 6.80 -2.55 -33.56
C PRO A 211 6.67 -1.06 -33.92
N ALA A 212 5.50 -0.59 -34.36
CA ALA A 212 5.25 0.80 -34.72
C ALA A 212 5.19 1.78 -33.51
N THR A 213 5.13 1.29 -32.27
CA THR A 213 5.01 2.13 -31.05
C THR A 213 6.34 2.35 -30.31
N SER A 214 7.45 1.83 -30.82
CA SER A 214 8.77 2.01 -30.23
C SER A 214 9.33 3.41 -30.55
N PRO A 215 9.65 4.27 -29.56
CA PRO A 215 10.28 5.54 -29.84
C PRO A 215 11.69 5.30 -30.39
N SER A 216 11.96 5.83 -31.59
CA SER A 216 13.28 5.89 -32.21
C SER A 216 14.30 6.42 -31.20
N THR A 217 15.20 5.53 -30.75
CA THR A 217 16.36 5.89 -29.94
C THR A 217 17.37 6.60 -30.85
N SER A 218 17.15 7.89 -31.08
CA SER A 218 18.17 8.76 -31.67
C SER A 218 19.21 9.03 -30.59
N ALA A 219 20.23 8.18 -30.50
CA ALA A 219 21.48 8.50 -29.84
C ALA A 219 22.04 9.79 -30.44
N ARG A 220 22.12 10.86 -29.64
CA ARG A 220 23.00 11.99 -29.95
C ARG A 220 24.32 11.74 -29.21
N SER A 221 25.31 11.43 -30.03
CA SER A 221 26.75 11.52 -29.78
C SER A 221 27.17 12.90 -29.28
#